data_AF-A0A7R9GIE4-F1
#
_entry.id   AF-A0A7R9GIE4-F1
#
_cell.length_a   1.000
_cell.length_b   1.000
_cell.length_c   1.000
_cell.angle_alpha   90.00
_cell.angle_beta   90.00
_cell.angle_gamma   90.00
#
_symmetry.space_group_name_H-M   'P 1'
#
loop_
_entity.id
_entity.type
_entity.pdbx_description
1 polymer ?
#
loop_
_entity_poly.entity_id
_entity_poly.type
_entity_poly.pdbx_seq_one_letter_code
_entity_poly.pdbx_strand_id
1 'polypeptide(L)'
;MPIPVEMGHSQESDTVERSSAPQHVLYFAYGSNMNSTRIRVNNPSAIFVDVAMLRNHALEFGHYSKRWQGAVASVGWKPGQTVYGVVWRLLAGDLGRLDLQEGVAKGTYRRFWVQVCVTPALLT
;
A
#
# COMPACT_ATOMS: atom_id res chain seq x y z
N MET A 1 -44.56 -21.29 -40.34
CA MET A 1 -43.14 -21.35 -40.74
C MET A 1 -42.58 -19.93 -40.67
N PRO A 2 -41.47 -19.65 -39.97
CA PRO A 2 -40.78 -18.38 -40.19
C PRO A 2 -39.26 -18.54 -40.37
N ILE A 3 -38.71 -17.98 -41.46
CA ILE A 3 -37.45 -17.20 -41.52
C ILE A 3 -37.49 -16.39 -42.86
N PRO A 4 -36.85 -15.21 -43.05
CA PRO A 4 -35.61 -14.76 -42.41
C PRO A 4 -35.44 -13.27 -42.01
N VAL A 5 -34.53 -13.08 -41.05
CA VAL A 5 -33.44 -12.08 -40.93
C VAL A 5 -33.65 -10.67 -41.49
N GLU A 6 -33.63 -9.68 -40.59
CA GLU A 6 -33.00 -8.37 -40.86
C GLU A 6 -31.75 -8.19 -39.99
N MET A 7 -30.66 -7.85 -40.68
CA MET A 7 -29.41 -7.35 -40.10
C MET A 7 -29.49 -5.85 -39.87
N GLY A 8 -28.89 -5.38 -38.78
CA GLY A 8 -28.22 -4.08 -38.80
C GLY A 8 -28.18 -3.35 -37.47
N HIS A 9 -26.97 -3.36 -36.89
CA HIS A 9 -26.25 -2.24 -36.23
C HIS A 9 -26.99 -1.48 -35.09
N SER A 10 -26.44 -1.33 -33.89
CA SER A 10 -25.03 -1.21 -33.48
C SER A 10 -24.94 -1.48 -31.98
N GLN A 11 -23.98 -2.32 -31.57
CA GLN A 11 -23.55 -2.36 -30.17
C GLN A 11 -22.78 -1.07 -29.89
N GLU A 12 -23.33 -0.20 -29.05
CA GLU A 12 -22.58 0.85 -28.37
C GLU A 12 -21.59 0.17 -27.41
N SER A 13 -20.37 -0.03 -27.89
CA SER A 13 -19.24 -0.36 -27.04
C SER A 13 -18.81 0.90 -26.31
N ASP A 14 -19.36 1.10 -25.10
CA ASP A 14 -18.83 2.06 -24.13
C ASP A 14 -17.43 1.62 -23.73
N THR A 15 -16.45 2.01 -24.55
CA THR A 15 -15.04 1.89 -24.24
C THR A 15 -14.75 3.00 -23.25
N VAL A 16 -14.89 2.70 -21.95
CA VAL A 16 -14.34 3.53 -20.89
C VAL A 16 -12.83 3.58 -21.12
N GLU A 17 -12.35 4.63 -21.76
CA GLU A 17 -10.93 4.97 -21.85
C GLU A 17 -10.39 5.09 -20.43
N ARG A 18 -9.84 4.00 -19.91
CA ARG A 18 -9.13 3.98 -18.64
C ARG A 18 -7.95 4.93 -18.79
N SER A 19 -7.92 5.97 -17.96
CA SER A 19 -6.87 6.98 -17.96
C SER A 19 -5.48 6.34 -18.11
N SER A 20 -4.68 6.83 -19.05
CA SER A 20 -3.29 6.41 -19.29
C SER A 20 -2.31 6.82 -18.17
N ALA A 21 -2.81 7.53 -17.15
CA ALA A 21 -2.02 7.94 -16.00
C ALA A 21 -1.58 6.71 -15.17
N PRO A 22 -0.33 6.69 -14.68
CA PRO A 22 0.15 5.63 -13.81
C PRO A 22 -0.71 5.53 -12.55
N GLN A 23 -1.20 4.32 -12.27
CA GLN A 23 -1.95 4.04 -11.04
C GLN A 23 -1.01 4.06 -9.84
N HIS A 24 -1.48 4.62 -8.73
CA HIS A 24 -0.72 4.74 -7.50
C HIS A 24 -1.45 4.10 -6.33
N VAL A 25 -0.69 3.72 -5.30
CA VAL A 25 -1.18 3.22 -4.03
C VAL A 25 -0.53 3.96 -2.87
N LEU A 26 -1.27 4.05 -1.76
CA LEU A 26 -0.75 4.57 -0.51
C LEU A 26 -0.25 3.43 0.36
N TYR A 27 0.98 3.57 0.85
CA TYR A 27 1.65 2.59 1.70
C TYR A 27 1.99 3.24 3.05
N PHE A 28 1.46 2.66 4.13
CA PHE A 28 1.73 3.09 5.49
C PHE A 28 2.94 2.33 6.06
N ALA A 29 4.05 3.04 6.29
CA ALA A 29 5.27 2.51 6.88
C ALA A 29 5.33 2.86 8.38
N TYR A 30 5.59 1.87 9.22
CA TYR A 30 5.70 2.01 10.69
C TYR A 30 7.02 1.44 11.24
N GLY A 31 7.98 1.14 10.35
CA GLY A 31 9.27 0.55 10.68
C GLY A 31 10.39 1.09 9.79
N SER A 32 11.31 0.23 9.34
CA SER A 32 12.49 0.68 8.58
C SER A 32 12.18 1.49 7.30
N ASN A 33 11.02 1.26 6.66
CA ASN A 33 10.58 2.01 5.49
C ASN A 33 10.05 3.43 5.82
N MET A 34 10.01 3.85 7.09
CA MET A 34 9.83 5.27 7.44
C MET A 34 11.04 6.11 7.02
N ASN A 35 12.22 5.49 6.91
CA ASN A 35 13.41 6.15 6.40
C ASN A 35 13.37 6.25 4.87
N SER A 36 13.48 7.49 4.37
CA SER A 36 13.32 7.79 2.95
C SER A 36 14.42 7.19 2.07
N THR A 37 15.65 7.09 2.58
CA THR A 37 16.76 6.42 1.89
C THR A 37 16.48 4.92 1.80
N ARG A 38 15.97 4.30 2.87
CA ARG A 38 15.70 2.87 2.92
C ARG A 38 14.58 2.46 1.97
N ILE A 39 13.43 3.12 2.00
CA ILE A 39 12.29 2.74 1.14
C ILE A 39 12.64 2.86 -0.35
N ARG A 40 13.45 3.87 -0.71
CA ARG A 40 13.88 4.13 -2.08
C ARG A 40 14.92 3.17 -2.63
N VAL A 41 15.53 2.31 -1.82
CA VAL A 41 16.41 1.23 -2.30
C VAL A 41 15.65 0.30 -3.25
N ASN A 42 14.41 -0.06 -2.90
CA ASN A 42 13.59 -0.98 -3.71
C ASN A 42 12.37 -0.30 -4.36
N ASN A 43 12.04 0.92 -3.94
CA ASN A 43 10.90 1.71 -4.44
C ASN A 43 11.38 3.13 -4.77
N PRO A 44 12.22 3.33 -5.80
CA PRO A 44 12.87 4.62 -6.07
C PRO A 44 11.88 5.76 -6.36
N SER A 45 10.68 5.42 -6.84
CA SER A 45 9.56 6.31 -7.12
C SER A 45 8.79 6.77 -5.88
N ALA A 46 9.16 6.31 -4.66
CA ALA A 46 8.40 6.60 -3.45
C ALA A 46 8.37 8.10 -3.12
N ILE A 47 7.16 8.66 -3.08
CA ILE A 47 6.90 10.06 -2.75
C ILE A 47 6.33 10.13 -1.33
N PHE A 48 6.92 10.95 -0.48
CA PHE A 48 6.39 11.23 0.85
C PHE A 48 5.04 11.95 0.70
N VAL A 49 4.03 11.50 1.45
CA VAL A 49 2.69 12.12 1.47
C VAL A 49 2.48 12.84 2.78
N ASP A 50 2.50 12.11 3.90
CA ASP A 50 2.23 12.68 5.22
C ASP A 50 2.71 11.75 6.35
N VAL A 51 2.70 12.27 7.58
CA VAL A 51 2.72 11.47 8.81
C VAL A 51 1.28 11.11 9.18
N ALA A 52 1.06 9.85 9.57
CA ALA A 52 -0.26 9.37 9.92
C ALA A 52 -0.26 8.48 11.17
N MET A 53 -1.45 8.33 11.75
CA MET A 53 -1.70 7.53 12.94
C MET A 53 -2.60 6.34 12.61
N LEU A 54 -2.13 5.14 12.96
CA LEU A 54 -2.93 3.92 12.99
C LEU A 54 -3.45 3.70 14.42
N ARG A 55 -4.74 3.97 14.64
CA ARG A 55 -5.39 3.81 15.95
C ARG A 55 -5.68 2.34 16.26
N ASN A 56 -5.82 2.04 17.55
CA ASN A 56 -6.11 0.71 18.09
C ASN A 56 -5.08 -0.36 17.71
N HIS A 57 -3.83 0.06 17.52
CA HIS A 57 -2.71 -0.81 17.24
C HIS A 57 -1.52 -0.42 18.12
N ALA A 58 -0.67 -1.40 18.42
CA ALA A 58 0.62 -1.17 19.06
C ALA A 58 1.76 -1.71 18.18
N LEU A 59 2.90 -1.03 18.26
CA LEU A 59 4.14 -1.47 17.64
C LEU A 59 4.73 -2.62 18.44
N GLU A 60 5.11 -3.69 17.77
CA GLU A 60 5.65 -4.91 18.35
C GLU A 60 6.91 -5.35 17.62
N PHE A 61 7.78 -6.09 18.31
CA PHE A 61 9.00 -6.66 17.74
C PHE A 61 9.06 -8.15 18.09
N GLY A 62 8.58 -9.00 17.18
CA GLY A 62 8.38 -10.43 17.48
C GLY A 62 9.14 -11.40 16.59
N HIS A 63 9.41 -11.05 15.33
CA HIS A 63 10.02 -11.97 14.36
C HIS A 63 11.52 -11.69 14.19
N TYR A 64 12.37 -12.68 14.44
CA TYR A 64 13.82 -12.54 14.22
C TYR A 64 14.15 -12.50 12.72
N SER A 65 14.84 -11.45 12.29
CA SER A 65 15.32 -11.31 10.92
C SER A 65 16.82 -11.55 10.85
N LYS A 66 17.24 -12.51 10.01
CA LYS A 66 18.65 -12.71 9.66
C LYS A 66 19.28 -11.48 9.03
N ARG A 67 18.51 -10.67 8.29
CA ARG A 67 19.03 -9.44 7.66
C ARG A 67 19.35 -8.36 8.69
N TRP A 68 18.48 -8.23 9.69
CA TRP A 68 18.61 -7.19 10.72
C TRP A 68 19.31 -7.67 11.99
N GLN A 69 19.64 -8.97 12.06
CA GLN A 69 20.23 -9.62 13.24
C GLN A 69 19.43 -9.36 14.53
N GLY A 70 18.10 -9.25 14.40
CA GLY A 70 17.22 -8.86 15.49
C GLY A 70 15.75 -8.89 15.09
N ALA A 71 14.88 -8.53 16.04
CA ALA A 71 13.44 -8.53 15.82
C ALA A 71 13.01 -7.38 14.88
N VAL A 72 12.12 -7.68 13.93
CA VAL A 72 11.54 -6.67 13.02
C VAL A 72 10.20 -6.15 13.51
N ALA A 73 9.88 -4.92 13.13
CA ALA A 73 8.68 -4.20 13.53
C ALA A 73 7.41 -4.79 12.91
N SER A 74 6.43 -5.13 13.75
CA SER A 74 5.07 -5.52 13.39
C SER A 74 4.06 -4.62 14.10
N VAL A 75 2.79 -4.73 13.72
CA VAL A 75 1.69 -4.09 14.45
C VAL A 75 0.66 -5.13 14.87
N GLY A 76 0.27 -5.07 16.14
CA GLY A 76 -0.79 -5.89 16.74
C GLY A 76 -1.99 -5.03 17.12
N TRP A 77 -3.20 -5.58 17.02
CA TRP A 77 -4.39 -4.88 17.51
C TRP A 77 -4.30 -4.70 19.03
N LYS A 78 -4.47 -3.45 19.49
CA LYS A 78 -4.43 -3.10 20.91
C LYS A 78 -5.27 -1.84 21.15
N PRO A 79 -6.48 -1.95 21.74
CA PRO A 79 -7.38 -0.83 21.98
C PRO A 79 -6.72 0.33 22.70
N GLY A 80 -7.02 1.55 22.28
CA GLY A 80 -6.51 2.78 22.90
C GLY A 80 -5.03 3.09 22.62
N GLN A 81 -4.30 2.20 21.96
CA GLN A 81 -2.93 2.45 21.51
C GLN A 81 -2.92 3.05 20.10
N THR A 82 -1.83 3.74 19.76
CA THR A 82 -1.65 4.38 18.46
C THR A 82 -0.23 4.13 17.94
N VAL A 83 -0.12 3.70 16.69
CA VAL A 83 1.14 3.61 15.97
C VAL A 83 1.26 4.80 15.02
N TYR A 84 2.33 5.57 15.14
CA TYR A 84 2.67 6.62 14.19
C TYR A 84 3.49 6.03 13.04
N GLY A 85 3.28 6.55 11.84
CA GLY A 85 4.00 6.10 10.66
C GLY A 85 4.02 7.16 9.56
N VAL A 86 4.62 6.79 8.43
CA VAL A 86 4.72 7.62 7.23
C VAL A 86 3.85 7.02 6.13
N VAL A 87 3.08 7.86 5.46
CA VAL A 87 2.36 7.49 4.25
C VAL A 87 3.22 7.82 3.03
N TRP A 88 3.47 6.82 2.21
CA TRP A 88 4.16 6.94 0.93
C TRP A 88 3.16 6.73 -0.20
N ARG A 89 3.31 7.50 -1.28
CA ARG A 89 2.68 7.21 -2.57
C ARG A 89 3.66 6.42 -3.41
N LEU A 90 3.25 5.23 -3.84
CA LEU A 90 4.01 4.31 -4.68
C LEU A 90 3.28 4.07 -6.00
N LEU A 91 4.02 3.74 -7.05
CA LEU A 91 3.43 3.22 -8.29
C LEU A 91 2.82 1.84 -8.03
N ALA A 92 1.63 1.57 -8.57
CA ALA A 92 0.97 0.28 -8.40
C ALA A 92 1.82 -0.89 -8.94
N GLY A 93 2.63 -0.64 -9.98
CA GLY A 93 3.57 -1.62 -10.52
C GLY A 93 4.71 -2.02 -9.58
N ASP A 94 5.02 -1.20 -8.57
CA ASP A 94 6.07 -1.49 -7.58
C ASP A 94 5.57 -2.37 -6.41
N LEU A 95 4.26 -2.61 -6.30
CA LEU A 95 3.69 -3.43 -5.21
C LEU A 95 4.29 -4.84 -5.14
N GLY A 96 4.54 -5.48 -6.28
CA GLY A 96 5.14 -6.82 -6.29
C GLY A 96 6.57 -6.84 -5.73
N ARG A 97 7.34 -5.76 -5.93
CA ARG A 97 8.69 -5.61 -5.34
C ARG A 97 8.61 -5.39 -3.84
N LEU A 98 7.63 -4.60 -3.39
CA LEU A 98 7.40 -4.39 -1.97
C LEU A 98 6.96 -5.70 -1.28
N ASP A 99 6.03 -6.45 -1.86
CA ASP A 99 5.58 -7.73 -1.33
C ASP A 99 6.74 -8.76 -1.25
N LEU A 100 7.64 -8.74 -2.24
CA LEU A 100 8.87 -9.55 -2.22
C LEU A 100 9.82 -9.13 -1.09
N GLN A 101 10.03 -7.81 -0.91
CA GLN A 101 10.86 -7.26 0.16
C GLN A 101 10.34 -7.65 1.54
N GLU A 102 9.02 -7.53 1.76
CA GLU A 102 8.37 -7.86 3.02
C GLU A 102 8.10 -9.37 3.18
N GLY A 103 8.51 -10.19 2.21
CA GLY A 103 8.43 -11.64 2.30
C GLY A 103 7.00 -12.17 2.36
N VAL A 104 6.06 -11.53 1.67
CA VAL A 104 4.63 -11.90 1.68
C VAL A 104 4.41 -13.34 1.21
N ALA A 105 5.08 -13.74 0.13
CA ALA A 105 5.02 -15.13 -0.37
C ALA A 105 5.62 -16.17 0.61
N LYS A 106 6.44 -15.72 1.58
CA LYS A 106 7.06 -16.57 2.61
C LYS A 106 6.30 -16.54 3.94
N GLY A 107 5.20 -15.77 4.01
CA GLY A 107 4.41 -15.60 5.24
C GLY A 107 5.05 -14.70 6.30
N THR A 108 6.14 -13.98 5.99
CA THR A 108 6.79 -13.08 6.97
C THR A 108 5.87 -11.93 7.38
N TYR A 109 5.23 -11.30 6.40
CA TYR A 109 4.17 -10.30 6.59
C TYR A 109 2.99 -10.65 5.69
N ARG A 110 1.79 -10.14 6.04
CA ARG A 110 0.66 -10.09 5.10
C ARG A 110 0.38 -8.65 4.71
N ARG A 111 -0.05 -8.46 3.48
CA ARG A 111 -0.62 -7.19 3.02
C ARG A 111 -2.09 -7.12 3.44
N PHE A 112 -2.49 -5.98 3.98
CA PHE A 112 -3.89 -5.68 4.27
C PHE A 112 -4.12 -4.17 4.24
N TRP A 113 -5.37 -3.77 4.03
CA TRP A 113 -5.76 -2.37 4.02
C TRP A 113 -6.02 -1.88 5.44
N VAL A 114 -5.56 -0.67 5.74
CA VAL A 114 -5.79 0.02 7.00
C VAL A 114 -6.31 1.42 6.74
N GLN A 115 -7.10 1.94 7.67
CA GLN A 115 -7.43 3.36 7.73
C GLN A 115 -6.47 4.03 8.71
N VAL A 116 -5.88 5.15 8.28
CA VAL A 116 -5.00 5.98 9.10
C VAL A 116 -5.54 7.39 9.16
N CYS A 117 -5.29 8.08 10.27
CA CYS A 117 -5.62 9.49 10.42
C CYS A 117 -4.36 10.31 10.11
N VAL A 118 -4.41 11.15 9.08
CA VAL A 118 -3.38 12.18 8.86
C VAL A 118 -3.65 13.34 9.81
N THR A 119 -2.59 13.87 10.42
CA THR A 119 -2.74 15.07 11.26
C THR A 119 -2.81 16.26 10.31
N PRO A 120 -3.86 17.11 10.35
CA PRO A 120 -3.83 18.34 9.59
C PRO A 120 -2.64 19.17 10.09
N ALA A 121 -1.78 19.61 9.17
CA ALA A 121 -0.76 20.59 9.50
C ALA A 121 -1.46 21.79 10.14
N LEU A 122 -1.18 22.05 11.41
CA LEU A 122 -1.55 23.32 12.01
C LEU A 122 -0.79 24.36 11.19
N LEU A 123 -1.52 25.18 10.43
CA LEU A 123 -0.96 26.33 9.73
C LEU A 123 -0.26 27.20 10.78
N THR A 124 1.07 27.20 10.79
CA THR A 124 1.90 28.15 11.54
C THR A 124 2.29 29.30 10.64
#